data_AF-A0A2T0WBL8-F1
#
_entry.id   AF-A0A2T0WBL8-F1
#
_cell.length_a   1.000
_cell.length_b   1.000
_cell.length_c   1.000
_cell.angle_alpha   90.00
_cell.angle_beta   90.00
_cell.angle_gamma   90.00
#
_symmetry.space_group_name_H-M   'P 1'
#
loop_
_entity.id
_entity.type
_entity.pdbx_description
1 polymer ?
#
loop_
_entity_poly.entity_id
_entity_poly.type
_entity_poly.pdbx_seq_one_letter_code
_entity_poly.pdbx_strand_id
1 'polypeptide(L)'
;MSFYNCLQTFANIITISKLVFSDVRYKCFNAYQEVYIPQMPSSMKNHYLLIILLGFFSCKSPEQEDSKPNILLILTDDQGWGDLSYHGNELVETPHIDALAGQSVVFDRFYVSPVCAPTRASLLTGRYHIATGTTWVTHRMEVMREEEETIAEFLKPHGYVSGLFGKWHQGQQFPHDPIGQGFDEFFGFSEGHINNYFDTKLNHNFEEVQTSGYLPDVLTDQTMEFMSKQDQFFVILSLNTPHSPFQVPDRYFDKYKAKGLDDKDACVYGMVENIDDNVGRLMDYLEESGKIDNTIVIFMTDNGPNGIRYNGGMKGKKADLDEGGVRVPFFIKIPGYEHQLIKPWAGHIDILPTLADLLKLPVPDALEIHGKSLLPLMEDESNWRDRYFYTHHVHLKFDTIPGAIRNQEYLLTLKNKEKALFNLINDPFQKLNILEEERSLAFEMENQYRSWLEAMTVKGVEQPLIQVGHPKAPKIWLPAPDGKRYGNVAFQGDWGWANDWFIGFASPEDVVQWEIDVVENSTYEVFLQMSNESPLTLLFSANNQETKIGIDQPNTATLIPNQDRVLRGEVEEYIWPELPLGKIKFEKGKQNLKLGLLENYPDDLSIKGLILMKPTD
;
A
#
# COMPACT_ATOMS: atom_id res chain seq x y z
N MET A 1 40.97 34.41 -49.25
CA MET A 1 41.05 34.61 -47.79
C MET A 1 40.05 33.70 -47.05
N SER A 2 40.07 32.36 -47.24
CA SER A 2 39.21 31.48 -46.41
C SER A 2 39.62 30.00 -46.24
N PHE A 3 40.83 29.57 -46.65
CA PHE A 3 41.30 28.22 -46.29
C PHE A 3 42.12 28.22 -44.98
N TYR A 4 42.82 29.32 -44.70
CA TYR A 4 43.65 29.47 -43.51
C TYR A 4 42.82 29.64 -42.21
N ASN A 5 41.67 30.30 -42.29
CA ASN A 5 40.75 30.45 -41.14
C ASN A 5 40.00 29.14 -40.81
N CYS A 6 39.87 28.21 -41.76
CA CYS A 6 39.21 26.92 -41.51
C CYS A 6 40.14 25.95 -40.73
N LEU A 7 41.45 26.02 -41.00
CA LEU A 7 42.47 25.22 -40.31
C LEU A 7 42.68 25.65 -38.85
N GLN A 8 42.53 26.94 -38.54
CA GLN A 8 42.65 27.45 -37.16
C GLN A 8 41.45 27.07 -36.28
N THR A 9 40.24 27.02 -36.85
CA THR A 9 39.05 26.54 -36.13
C THR A 9 39.13 25.03 -35.87
N PHE A 10 39.71 24.25 -36.78
CA PHE A 10 39.93 22.81 -36.61
C PHE A 10 40.96 22.47 -35.51
N ALA A 11 42.02 23.28 -35.35
CA ALA A 11 43.01 23.09 -34.29
C ALA A 11 42.42 23.33 -32.88
N ASN A 12 41.44 24.23 -32.76
CA ASN A 12 40.75 24.49 -31.49
C ASN A 12 39.75 23.38 -31.12
N ILE A 13 39.11 22.74 -32.10
CA ILE A 13 38.20 21.59 -31.89
C ILE A 13 38.95 20.34 -31.40
N ILE A 14 40.19 20.13 -31.89
CA ILE A 14 41.07 19.03 -31.45
C ILE A 14 41.57 19.25 -30.01
N THR A 15 41.66 20.50 -29.56
CA THR A 15 42.10 20.83 -28.20
C THR A 15 40.98 20.64 -27.17
N ILE A 16 39.72 20.83 -27.56
CA ILE A 16 38.54 20.61 -26.70
C ILE A 16 38.20 19.12 -26.54
N SER A 17 38.45 18.31 -27.57
CA SER A 17 38.21 16.85 -27.54
C SER A 17 39.21 16.06 -26.67
N LYS A 18 40.30 16.69 -26.21
CA LYS A 18 41.23 16.11 -25.21
C LYS A 18 40.62 16.00 -23.79
N LEU A 19 39.49 16.65 -23.52
CA LEU A 19 38.91 16.73 -22.18
C LEU A 19 37.74 15.77 -21.91
N VAL A 20 37.26 14.99 -22.91
CA VAL A 20 35.94 14.30 -22.78
C VAL A 20 35.97 12.79 -23.08
N PHE A 21 37.10 12.17 -23.43
CA PHE A 21 37.12 10.74 -23.75
C PHE A 21 37.89 9.88 -22.73
N SER A 22 37.16 8.93 -22.13
CA SER A 22 37.68 7.88 -21.27
C SER A 22 38.60 6.89 -22.01
N ASP A 23 39.55 6.37 -21.25
CA ASP A 23 40.93 6.00 -21.59
C ASP A 23 41.12 4.67 -22.37
N VAL A 24 40.14 4.23 -23.16
CA VAL A 24 40.19 2.96 -23.93
C VAL A 24 40.10 3.18 -25.45
N ARG A 25 39.19 4.04 -25.92
CA ARG A 25 39.00 4.28 -27.37
C ARG A 25 40.17 5.02 -28.01
N TYR A 26 40.82 5.91 -27.27
CA TYR A 26 41.99 6.65 -27.72
C TYR A 26 43.24 5.75 -27.86
N LYS A 27 43.38 4.76 -26.96
CA LYS A 27 44.48 3.77 -27.01
C LYS A 27 44.35 2.84 -28.21
N CYS A 28 43.13 2.38 -28.55
CA CYS A 28 42.88 1.57 -29.73
C CYS A 28 43.16 2.34 -31.04
N PHE A 29 42.81 3.62 -31.11
CA PHE A 29 43.06 4.45 -32.30
C PHE A 29 44.56 4.66 -32.55
N ASN A 30 45.34 4.93 -31.49
CA ASN A 30 46.80 5.09 -31.61
C ASN A 30 47.52 3.77 -31.95
N ALA A 31 47.10 2.64 -31.35
CA ALA A 31 47.66 1.33 -31.67
C ALA A 31 47.41 0.92 -33.14
N TYR A 32 46.29 1.34 -33.73
CA TYR A 32 45.97 1.06 -35.13
C TYR A 32 46.77 1.94 -36.11
N GLN A 33 47.06 3.20 -35.75
CA GLN A 33 47.87 4.10 -36.57
C GLN A 33 49.34 3.67 -36.65
N GLU A 34 49.91 3.14 -35.57
CA GLU A 34 51.33 2.75 -35.52
C GLU A 34 51.63 1.45 -36.28
N VAL A 35 50.65 0.54 -36.45
CA VAL A 35 50.92 -0.80 -37.01
C VAL A 35 50.59 -0.93 -38.51
N TYR A 36 49.59 -0.23 -39.05
CA TYR A 36 49.05 -0.57 -40.39
C TYR A 36 49.13 0.51 -41.49
N ILE A 37 49.48 1.75 -41.16
CA ILE A 37 49.48 2.87 -42.14
C ILE A 37 50.77 3.01 -43.00
N PRO A 38 51.97 2.47 -42.65
CA PRO A 38 53.17 2.76 -43.43
C PRO A 38 53.29 2.11 -44.83
N GLN A 39 52.44 1.16 -45.23
CA GLN A 39 52.64 0.39 -46.48
C GLN A 39 51.58 0.55 -47.58
N MET A 40 50.62 1.49 -47.45
CA MET A 40 49.56 1.65 -48.46
C MET A 40 49.89 2.70 -49.55
N PRO A 41 49.58 2.43 -50.84
CA PRO A 41 49.72 3.40 -51.93
C PRO A 41 48.90 4.68 -51.70
N SER A 42 49.44 5.83 -52.10
CA SER A 42 48.85 7.17 -51.88
C SER A 42 47.44 7.34 -52.47
N SER A 43 47.05 6.58 -53.50
CA SER A 43 45.71 6.57 -54.08
C SER A 43 44.64 5.88 -53.23
N MET A 44 45.04 4.99 -52.30
CA MET A 44 44.12 4.29 -51.39
C MET A 44 43.95 5.00 -50.05
N LYS A 45 44.88 5.87 -49.64
CA LYS A 45 44.79 6.62 -48.38
C LYS A 45 43.54 7.52 -48.30
N ASN A 46 43.16 8.16 -49.40
CA ASN A 46 41.99 9.05 -49.42
C ASN A 46 40.66 8.27 -49.36
N HIS A 47 40.60 7.04 -49.90
CA HIS A 47 39.42 6.18 -49.81
C HIS A 47 39.30 5.52 -48.43
N TYR A 48 40.43 5.12 -47.82
CA TYR A 48 40.44 4.58 -46.45
C TYR A 48 40.12 5.64 -45.39
N LEU A 49 40.62 6.87 -45.53
CA LEU A 49 40.22 7.96 -44.62
C LEU A 49 38.73 8.27 -44.73
N LEU A 50 38.15 8.23 -45.94
CA LEU A 50 36.72 8.45 -46.17
C LEU A 50 35.87 7.31 -45.58
N ILE A 51 36.31 6.04 -45.69
CA ILE A 51 35.64 4.87 -45.10
C ILE A 51 35.73 4.89 -43.56
N ILE A 52 36.87 5.32 -42.99
CA ILE A 52 37.02 5.50 -41.55
C ILE A 52 36.15 6.66 -41.05
N LEU A 53 36.11 7.79 -41.77
CA LEU A 53 35.21 8.91 -41.46
C LEU A 53 33.73 8.54 -41.58
N LEU A 54 33.34 7.76 -42.59
CA LEU A 54 31.98 7.24 -42.73
C LEU A 54 31.63 6.21 -41.63
N GLY A 55 32.60 5.42 -41.16
CA GLY A 55 32.45 4.53 -40.00
C GLY A 55 32.26 5.28 -38.68
N PHE A 56 32.95 6.41 -38.49
CA PHE A 56 32.77 7.28 -37.31
C PHE A 56 31.46 8.07 -37.30
N PHE A 57 30.87 8.35 -38.48
CA PHE A 57 29.53 8.96 -38.57
C PHE A 57 28.37 7.94 -38.57
N SER A 58 28.65 6.64 -38.75
CA SER A 58 27.62 5.59 -38.78
C SER A 58 27.39 4.89 -37.44
N CYS A 59 28.31 5.03 -36.48
CA CYS A 59 28.03 4.74 -35.07
C CYS A 59 27.34 5.95 -34.42
N LYS A 60 26.07 6.20 -34.77
CA LYS A 60 25.16 6.67 -33.73
C LYS A 60 25.22 5.58 -32.65
N SER A 61 25.75 5.91 -31.47
CA SER A 61 25.39 5.16 -30.27
C SER A 61 23.87 4.96 -30.33
N PRO A 62 23.34 3.74 -30.08
CA PRO A 62 21.90 3.60 -29.98
C PRO A 62 21.43 4.73 -29.08
N GLU A 63 20.55 5.57 -29.63
CA GLU A 63 19.81 6.54 -28.85
C GLU A 63 19.28 5.68 -27.70
N GLN A 64 19.80 5.90 -26.49
CA GLN A 64 19.33 5.18 -25.32
C GLN A 64 17.85 5.49 -25.33
N GLU A 65 17.06 4.51 -25.75
CA GLU A 65 15.61 4.60 -25.70
C GLU A 65 15.35 5.06 -24.28
N ASP A 66 14.75 6.24 -24.14
CA ASP A 66 14.60 6.96 -22.86
C ASP A 66 13.69 6.06 -22.02
N SER A 67 14.30 5.05 -21.41
CA SER A 67 13.61 3.91 -20.83
C SER A 67 12.88 4.47 -19.66
N LYS A 68 11.55 4.33 -19.64
CA LYS A 68 10.74 4.86 -18.55
C LYS A 68 11.32 4.30 -17.24
N PRO A 69 11.43 5.12 -16.18
CA PRO A 69 11.99 4.62 -14.93
C PRO A 69 11.10 3.52 -14.35
N ASN A 70 11.71 2.52 -13.73
CA ASN A 70 11.00 1.61 -12.84
C ASN A 70 10.42 2.38 -11.65
N ILE A 71 9.41 1.81 -10.99
CA ILE A 71 8.79 2.44 -9.82
C ILE A 71 8.72 1.41 -8.69
N LEU A 72 9.36 1.71 -7.58
CA LEU A 72 9.29 0.95 -6.33
C LEU A 72 8.66 1.84 -5.24
N LEU A 73 7.49 1.47 -4.75
CA LEU A 73 6.82 2.11 -3.63
C LEU A 73 6.89 1.20 -2.41
N ILE A 74 7.53 1.67 -1.35
CA ILE A 74 7.64 1.02 -0.05
C ILE A 74 6.64 1.70 0.89
N LEU A 75 5.64 0.93 1.35
CA LEU A 75 4.57 1.39 2.22
C LEU A 75 4.60 0.59 3.53
N THR A 76 4.80 1.26 4.65
CA THR A 76 4.74 0.67 6.00
C THR A 76 3.37 0.87 6.65
N ASP A 77 3.07 0.12 7.72
CA ASP A 77 1.77 0.10 8.38
C ASP A 77 1.90 0.48 9.86
N ASP A 78 1.24 1.55 10.27
CA ASP A 78 1.33 2.14 11.63
C ASP A 78 2.72 2.65 12.05
N GLN A 79 3.64 2.88 11.11
CA GLN A 79 4.90 3.56 11.41
C GLN A 79 4.62 5.06 11.58
N GLY A 80 4.93 5.61 12.74
CA GLY A 80 4.73 7.02 13.01
C GLY A 80 5.84 7.90 12.44
N TRP A 81 5.59 9.21 12.33
CA TRP A 81 6.60 10.17 11.91
C TRP A 81 7.88 10.12 12.76
N GLY A 82 7.75 9.97 14.08
CA GLY A 82 8.92 9.88 14.96
C GLY A 82 9.57 8.49 15.02
N ASP A 83 9.09 7.49 14.28
CA ASP A 83 9.70 6.16 14.27
C ASP A 83 10.88 6.08 13.29
N LEU A 84 11.67 7.15 13.17
CA LEU A 84 12.87 7.23 12.31
C LEU A 84 13.96 8.07 12.99
N SER A 85 15.22 7.67 12.87
CA SER A 85 16.34 8.47 13.36
C SER A 85 16.50 9.77 12.57
N TYR A 86 16.17 9.79 11.28
CA TYR A 86 16.10 11.00 10.44
C TYR A 86 15.23 12.12 11.05
N HIS A 87 14.20 11.77 11.82
CA HIS A 87 13.30 12.71 12.50
C HIS A 87 13.68 12.98 13.97
N GLY A 88 14.92 12.69 14.34
CA GLY A 88 15.49 13.01 15.65
C GLY A 88 15.13 12.02 16.77
N ASN A 89 14.64 10.82 16.44
CA ASN A 89 14.46 9.78 17.43
C ASN A 89 15.82 9.12 17.74
N GLU A 90 16.36 9.40 18.92
CA GLU A 90 17.67 8.87 19.37
C GLU A 90 17.60 7.40 19.83
N LEU A 91 16.40 6.83 19.98
CA LEU A 91 16.23 5.48 20.49
C LEU A 91 16.28 4.43 19.38
N VAL A 92 15.74 4.75 18.19
CA VAL A 92 15.67 3.87 17.01
C VAL A 92 16.86 4.09 16.07
N GLU A 93 17.28 3.04 15.38
CA GLU A 93 18.35 3.11 14.39
C GLU A 93 17.78 2.76 13.01
N THR A 94 17.79 3.74 12.08
CA THR A 94 17.31 3.55 10.71
C THR A 94 18.31 4.06 9.65
N PRO A 95 19.57 3.57 9.64
CA PRO A 95 20.61 4.11 8.77
C PRO A 95 20.30 4.01 7.26
N HIS A 96 19.60 2.97 6.79
CA HIS A 96 19.31 2.81 5.36
C HIS A 96 18.18 3.72 4.89
N ILE A 97 17.13 3.88 5.70
CA ILE A 97 16.05 4.85 5.44
C ILE A 97 16.60 6.27 5.53
N ASP A 98 17.46 6.57 6.50
CA ASP A 98 18.12 7.87 6.63
C ASP A 98 19.00 8.16 5.38
N ALA A 99 19.71 7.15 4.87
CA ALA A 99 20.49 7.27 3.63
C ALA A 99 19.59 7.48 2.40
N LEU A 100 18.46 6.78 2.30
CA LEU A 100 17.46 7.01 1.25
C LEU A 100 16.92 8.43 1.31
N ALA A 101 16.56 8.94 2.49
CA ALA A 101 16.08 10.31 2.68
C ALA A 101 17.15 11.33 2.25
N GLY A 102 18.42 11.10 2.59
CA GLY A 102 19.57 11.92 2.19
C GLY A 102 19.86 11.93 0.68
N GLN A 103 19.18 11.10 -0.11
CA GLN A 103 19.26 11.04 -1.58
C GLN A 103 17.92 11.33 -2.26
N SER A 104 16.92 11.78 -1.50
CA SER A 104 15.54 11.96 -1.96
C SER A 104 15.10 13.41 -1.89
N VAL A 105 14.04 13.73 -2.63
CA VAL A 105 13.18 14.85 -2.29
C VAL A 105 12.33 14.43 -1.08
N VAL A 106 12.46 15.19 0.01
CA VAL A 106 11.81 14.93 1.30
C VAL A 106 10.72 15.97 1.51
N PHE A 107 9.51 15.52 1.84
CA PHE A 107 8.41 16.42 2.17
C PHE A 107 8.27 16.53 3.68
N ASP A 108 8.50 17.73 4.22
CA ASP A 108 8.41 17.98 5.67
C ASP A 108 7.00 17.69 6.19
N ARG A 109 5.98 18.08 5.43
CA ARG A 109 4.56 17.91 5.75
C ARG A 109 3.86 17.08 4.67
N PHE A 110 3.91 15.76 4.79
CA PHE A 110 3.15 14.85 3.93
C PHE A 110 1.97 14.26 4.69
N TYR A 111 0.76 14.37 4.13
CA TYR A 111 -0.47 13.98 4.81
C TYR A 111 -1.17 12.77 4.18
N VAL A 112 -1.61 11.88 5.05
CA VAL A 112 -2.39 10.67 4.75
C VAL A 112 -3.77 10.72 5.41
N SER A 113 -4.59 9.69 5.18
CA SER A 113 -5.80 9.48 5.96
C SER A 113 -5.41 8.91 7.34
N PRO A 114 -6.26 9.07 8.38
CA PRO A 114 -5.87 8.72 9.76
C PRO A 114 -5.82 7.21 10.04
N VAL A 115 -6.22 6.37 9.08
CA VAL A 115 -6.20 4.91 9.16
C VAL A 115 -5.90 4.28 7.79
N CYS A 116 -5.42 3.05 7.83
CA CYS A 116 -4.86 2.25 6.74
C CYS A 116 -5.68 2.20 5.44
N ALA A 117 -6.86 1.55 5.43
CA ALA A 117 -7.63 1.35 4.20
C ALA A 117 -7.98 2.68 3.47
N PRO A 118 -8.48 3.73 4.14
CA PRO A 118 -8.62 5.06 3.54
C PRO A 118 -7.35 5.60 2.84
N THR A 119 -6.17 5.48 3.46
CA THR A 119 -4.92 5.93 2.83
C THR A 119 -4.61 5.11 1.58
N ARG A 120 -4.77 3.79 1.66
CA ARG A 120 -4.46 2.86 0.56
C ARG A 120 -5.37 3.11 -0.65
N ALA A 121 -6.67 3.27 -0.43
CA ALA A 121 -7.64 3.62 -1.48
C ALA A 121 -7.23 4.90 -2.23
N SER A 122 -6.85 5.91 -1.46
CA SER A 122 -6.55 7.24 -2.00
C SER A 122 -5.18 7.28 -2.68
N LEU A 123 -4.22 6.52 -2.17
CA LEU A 123 -2.92 6.30 -2.80
C LEU A 123 -3.09 5.64 -4.18
N LEU A 124 -3.89 4.56 -4.24
CA LEU A 124 -4.07 3.78 -5.46
C LEU A 124 -4.80 4.55 -6.56
N THR A 125 -5.64 5.52 -6.23
CA THR A 125 -6.54 6.17 -7.20
C THR A 125 -6.26 7.65 -7.43
N GLY A 126 -5.47 8.29 -6.56
CA GLY A 126 -5.34 9.75 -6.53
C GLY A 126 -6.64 10.49 -6.15
N ARG A 127 -7.65 9.77 -5.64
CA ARG A 127 -8.96 10.30 -5.23
C ARG A 127 -9.08 10.22 -3.71
N TYR A 128 -9.96 11.03 -3.10
CA TYR A 128 -10.26 10.85 -1.68
C TYR A 128 -11.03 9.55 -1.45
N HIS A 129 -10.65 8.76 -0.45
CA HIS A 129 -11.20 7.43 -0.15
C HIS A 129 -12.74 7.33 -0.11
N ILE A 130 -13.43 8.36 0.40
CA ILE A 130 -14.91 8.34 0.43
C ILE A 130 -15.48 8.26 -1.00
N ALA A 131 -14.84 8.95 -1.95
CA ALA A 131 -15.24 8.93 -3.35
C ALA A 131 -15.00 7.57 -4.02
N THR A 132 -14.13 6.72 -3.46
CA THR A 132 -13.84 5.35 -3.93
C THR A 132 -14.71 4.29 -3.27
N GLY A 133 -15.55 4.68 -2.29
CA GLY A 133 -16.39 3.77 -1.50
C GLY A 133 -15.74 3.28 -0.20
N THR A 134 -14.43 3.46 -0.05
CA THR A 134 -13.69 3.08 1.16
C THR A 134 -13.99 4.07 2.28
N THR A 135 -14.66 3.62 3.33
CA THR A 135 -15.09 4.47 4.45
C THR A 135 -14.46 4.08 5.78
N TRP A 136 -14.08 2.82 5.97
CA TRP A 136 -13.48 2.33 7.21
C TRP A 136 -12.51 1.18 6.95
N VAL A 137 -12.23 0.34 7.95
CA VAL A 137 -11.14 -0.66 7.92
C VAL A 137 -11.61 -2.11 8.08
N THR A 138 -12.90 -2.34 8.27
CA THR A 138 -13.49 -3.67 8.48
C THR A 138 -15.01 -3.62 8.22
N HIS A 139 -15.72 -4.75 8.34
CA HIS A 139 -17.14 -4.90 7.96
C HIS A 139 -17.39 -4.51 6.50
N ARG A 140 -16.46 -4.86 5.61
CA ARG A 140 -16.49 -4.51 4.18
C ARG A 140 -16.45 -3.02 3.86
N MET A 141 -16.31 -2.15 4.86
CA MET A 141 -16.18 -0.70 4.65
C MET A 141 -14.78 -0.31 4.13
N GLU A 142 -13.84 -1.24 4.15
CA GLU A 142 -12.52 -1.15 3.52
C GLU A 142 -12.57 -1.41 2.01
N VAL A 143 -13.67 -1.97 1.48
CA VAL A 143 -13.73 -2.43 0.09
C VAL A 143 -13.84 -1.24 -0.87
N MET A 144 -12.84 -1.11 -1.73
CA MET A 144 -12.85 -0.13 -2.82
C MET A 144 -13.81 -0.59 -3.92
N ARG A 145 -14.55 0.35 -4.50
CA ARG A 145 -15.45 0.06 -5.62
C ARG A 145 -14.67 -0.48 -6.82
N GLU A 146 -15.28 -1.43 -7.53
CA GLU A 146 -14.62 -2.14 -8.63
C GLU A 146 -14.37 -1.27 -9.86
N GLU A 147 -15.13 -0.18 -10.02
CA GLU A 147 -15.00 0.74 -11.15
C GLU A 147 -13.90 1.81 -10.97
N GLU A 148 -13.24 1.87 -9.81
CA GLU A 148 -12.14 2.80 -9.58
C GLU A 148 -10.87 2.27 -10.26
N GLU A 149 -10.14 3.12 -10.98
CA GLU A 149 -8.93 2.71 -11.70
C GLU A 149 -7.70 2.97 -10.82
N THR A 150 -6.89 1.94 -10.60
CA THR A 150 -5.67 2.04 -9.77
C THR A 150 -4.46 2.55 -10.55
N ILE A 151 -3.40 2.96 -9.85
CA ILE A 151 -2.08 3.26 -10.45
C ILE A 151 -1.60 2.08 -11.31
N ALA A 152 -1.84 0.83 -10.89
CA ALA A 152 -1.45 -0.35 -11.65
C ALA A 152 -2.16 -0.38 -13.01
N GLU A 153 -3.48 -0.17 -13.02
CA GLU A 153 -4.28 -0.13 -14.26
C GLU A 153 -3.92 1.05 -15.15
N PHE A 154 -3.67 2.22 -14.56
CA PHE A 154 -3.22 3.41 -15.28
C PHE A 154 -1.86 3.19 -15.97
N LEU A 155 -0.92 2.51 -15.31
CA LEU A 155 0.43 2.26 -15.85
C LEU A 155 0.50 1.07 -16.83
N LYS A 156 -0.41 0.10 -16.71
CA LYS A 156 -0.48 -1.10 -17.55
C LYS A 156 -0.46 -0.83 -19.06
N PRO A 157 -1.30 0.06 -19.64
CA PRO A 157 -1.24 0.36 -21.08
C PRO A 157 0.06 1.05 -21.51
N HIS A 158 0.91 1.47 -20.56
CA HIS A 158 2.18 2.13 -20.80
C HIS A 158 3.40 1.21 -20.66
N GLY A 159 3.18 -0.10 -20.51
CA GLY A 159 4.20 -1.14 -20.57
C GLY A 159 4.73 -1.61 -19.23
N TYR A 160 4.13 -1.19 -18.11
CA TYR A 160 4.53 -1.64 -16.79
C TYR A 160 3.93 -3.01 -16.47
N VAL A 161 4.77 -3.90 -15.94
CA VAL A 161 4.31 -5.11 -15.23
C VAL A 161 4.22 -4.76 -13.75
N SER A 162 3.06 -5.01 -13.15
CA SER A 162 2.73 -4.53 -11.81
C SER A 162 2.72 -5.65 -10.77
N GLY A 163 3.31 -5.40 -9.60
CA GLY A 163 3.35 -6.36 -8.50
C GLY A 163 3.03 -5.73 -7.15
N LEU A 164 2.21 -6.40 -6.34
CA LEU A 164 1.94 -6.01 -4.96
C LEU A 164 2.38 -7.11 -4.00
N PHE A 165 3.24 -6.74 -3.05
CA PHE A 165 3.81 -7.66 -2.06
C PHE A 165 3.41 -7.21 -0.65
N GLY A 166 2.58 -8.00 0.03
CA GLY A 166 2.14 -7.76 1.40
C GLY A 166 0.69 -7.31 1.52
N LYS A 167 0.43 -6.29 2.35
CA LYS A 167 -0.92 -5.89 2.75
C LYS A 167 -1.66 -5.15 1.63
N TRP A 168 -2.84 -5.65 1.26
CA TRP A 168 -3.73 -4.96 0.32
C TRP A 168 -4.76 -4.06 1.02
N HIS A 169 -5.67 -4.65 1.80
CA HIS A 169 -6.68 -3.97 2.61
C HIS A 169 -7.66 -3.06 1.83
N GLN A 170 -8.03 -3.43 0.59
CA GLN A 170 -9.09 -2.77 -0.21
C GLN A 170 -10.19 -3.74 -0.67
N GLY A 171 -10.33 -4.87 0.02
CA GLY A 171 -11.26 -5.95 -0.32
C GLY A 171 -10.53 -7.23 -0.69
N GLN A 172 -11.00 -8.36 -0.17
CA GLN A 172 -10.33 -9.65 -0.30
C GLN A 172 -10.90 -10.54 -1.42
N GLN A 173 -12.15 -10.30 -1.83
CA GLN A 173 -12.81 -11.09 -2.86
C GLN A 173 -12.70 -10.40 -4.21
N PHE A 174 -12.39 -11.17 -5.25
CA PHE A 174 -12.43 -10.71 -6.64
C PHE A 174 -13.82 -10.12 -6.99
N PRO A 175 -13.90 -8.97 -7.69
CA PRO A 175 -12.81 -8.25 -8.37
C PRO A 175 -12.16 -7.12 -7.54
N HIS A 176 -12.35 -7.11 -6.22
CA HIS A 176 -11.80 -6.07 -5.33
C HIS A 176 -10.41 -6.41 -4.78
N ASP A 177 -9.92 -7.62 -5.03
CA ASP A 177 -8.57 -8.06 -4.69
C ASP A 177 -7.51 -7.44 -5.63
N PRO A 178 -6.20 -7.54 -5.35
CA PRO A 178 -5.17 -6.91 -6.18
C PRO A 178 -5.23 -7.33 -7.66
N ILE A 179 -5.52 -8.61 -7.93
CA ILE A 179 -5.60 -9.14 -9.30
C ILE A 179 -6.82 -8.60 -10.05
N GLY A 180 -7.96 -8.45 -9.37
CA GLY A 180 -9.13 -7.77 -9.91
C GLY A 180 -8.89 -6.28 -10.18
N GLN A 181 -8.03 -5.65 -9.38
CA GLN A 181 -7.68 -4.22 -9.43
C GLN A 181 -6.39 -3.92 -10.23
N GLY A 182 -6.05 -4.83 -11.15
CA GLY A 182 -5.08 -4.58 -12.22
C GLY A 182 -3.66 -5.07 -12.01
N PHE A 183 -3.29 -5.48 -10.79
CA PHE A 183 -1.96 -6.03 -10.51
C PHE A 183 -1.73 -7.33 -11.28
N ASP A 184 -0.54 -7.49 -11.85
CA ASP A 184 -0.15 -8.70 -12.59
C ASP A 184 0.36 -9.80 -11.65
N GLU A 185 0.92 -9.42 -10.50
CA GLU A 185 1.41 -10.30 -9.46
C GLU A 185 0.91 -9.84 -8.08
N PHE A 186 0.44 -10.78 -7.27
CA PHE A 186 0.12 -10.55 -5.87
C PHE A 186 0.74 -11.63 -5.01
N PHE A 187 1.50 -11.22 -4.00
CA PHE A 187 1.99 -12.11 -2.95
C PHE A 187 1.81 -11.46 -1.59
N GLY A 188 0.80 -11.84 -0.82
CA GLY A 188 0.47 -11.15 0.42
C GLY A 188 -0.86 -11.54 1.04
N PHE A 189 -1.49 -10.60 1.73
CA PHE A 189 -2.78 -10.81 2.40
C PHE A 189 -3.69 -9.60 2.20
N SER A 190 -5.00 -9.82 2.21
CA SER A 190 -5.98 -8.81 1.83
C SER A 190 -6.73 -8.19 2.99
N GLU A 191 -6.61 -8.80 4.16
CA GLU A 191 -7.21 -8.38 5.40
C GLU A 191 -6.51 -7.13 5.97
N GLY A 192 -7.15 -6.51 6.97
CA GLY A 192 -6.58 -5.36 7.68
C GLY A 192 -5.36 -5.69 8.54
N HIS A 193 -5.20 -6.94 8.96
CA HIS A 193 -4.00 -7.46 9.61
C HIS A 193 -3.97 -8.99 9.51
N ILE A 194 -2.80 -9.57 9.76
CA ILE A 194 -2.59 -11.01 9.91
C ILE A 194 -2.15 -11.32 11.34
N ASN A 195 -2.49 -12.50 11.85
CA ASN A 195 -2.32 -12.85 13.27
C ASN A 195 -0.92 -13.39 13.63
N ASN A 196 -0.15 -13.80 12.63
CA ASN A 196 1.18 -14.36 12.81
C ASN A 196 2.13 -13.83 11.74
N TYR A 197 3.30 -13.36 12.18
CA TYR A 197 4.34 -12.79 11.32
C TYR A 197 5.45 -13.80 11.04
N PHE A 198 5.37 -15.02 11.58
CA PHE A 198 6.33 -16.08 11.35
C PHE A 198 5.66 -17.27 10.70
N ASP A 199 6.29 -17.82 9.66
CA ASP A 199 5.84 -19.03 8.97
C ASP A 199 4.31 -18.99 8.69
N THR A 200 3.86 -17.86 8.14
CA THR A 200 2.43 -17.58 7.97
C THR A 200 1.93 -18.02 6.59
N LYS A 201 0.62 -18.09 6.40
CA LYS A 201 0.00 -18.35 5.10
C LYS A 201 -0.32 -17.04 4.40
N LEU A 202 -0.01 -16.97 3.10
CA LEU A 202 -0.29 -15.82 2.25
C LEU A 202 -0.99 -16.28 0.97
N ASN A 203 -1.57 -15.35 0.24
CA ASN A 203 -2.06 -15.58 -1.10
C ASN A 203 -0.97 -15.24 -2.11
N HIS A 204 -0.69 -16.16 -3.03
CA HIS A 204 0.03 -15.93 -4.26
C HIS A 204 -0.99 -15.98 -5.40
N ASN A 205 -1.40 -14.80 -5.87
CA ASN A 205 -2.57 -14.61 -6.73
C ASN A 205 -3.82 -15.24 -6.08
N PHE A 206 -4.39 -16.31 -6.66
CA PHE A 206 -5.59 -16.98 -6.15
C PHE A 206 -5.29 -18.19 -5.24
N GLU A 207 -4.01 -18.52 -5.02
CA GLU A 207 -3.60 -19.72 -4.29
C GLU A 207 -3.01 -19.37 -2.93
N GLU A 208 -3.43 -20.10 -1.89
CA GLU A 208 -2.84 -19.97 -0.56
C GLU A 208 -1.51 -20.73 -0.51
N VAL A 209 -0.46 -20.08 -0.03
CA VAL A 209 0.89 -20.61 0.09
C VAL A 209 1.41 -20.47 1.51
N GLN A 210 2.05 -21.54 1.99
CA GLN A 210 2.74 -21.55 3.28
C GLN A 210 4.11 -20.89 3.11
N THR A 211 4.41 -19.87 3.91
CA THR A 211 5.74 -19.23 3.94
C THR A 211 6.62 -19.80 5.03
N SER A 212 7.91 -19.47 4.98
CA SER A 212 8.84 -19.71 6.09
C SER A 212 9.71 -18.49 6.37
N GLY A 213 9.89 -18.17 7.65
CA GLY A 213 10.63 -17.01 8.11
C GLY A 213 9.72 -15.85 8.56
N TYR A 214 10.34 -14.69 8.78
CA TYR A 214 9.66 -13.48 9.24
C TYR A 214 9.03 -12.73 8.06
N LEU A 215 7.76 -12.36 8.18
CA LEU A 215 6.92 -11.92 7.07
C LEU A 215 7.51 -10.74 6.28
N PRO A 216 7.97 -9.62 6.88
CA PRO A 216 8.60 -8.54 6.13
C PRO A 216 9.80 -9.00 5.28
N ASP A 217 10.65 -9.89 5.81
CA ASP A 217 11.81 -10.40 5.09
C ASP A 217 11.39 -11.25 3.88
N VAL A 218 10.36 -12.09 4.05
CA VAL A 218 9.78 -12.92 2.98
C VAL A 218 9.15 -12.05 1.89
N LEU A 219 8.42 -11.00 2.26
CA LEU A 219 7.82 -10.06 1.30
C LEU A 219 8.89 -9.32 0.50
N THR A 220 9.97 -8.89 1.15
CA THR A 220 11.12 -8.26 0.50
C THR A 220 11.82 -9.23 -0.46
N ASP A 221 11.99 -10.50 -0.08
CA ASP A 221 12.55 -11.53 -0.97
C ASP A 221 11.70 -11.72 -2.23
N GLN A 222 10.38 -11.87 -2.08
CA GLN A 222 9.49 -12.03 -3.23
C GLN A 222 9.46 -10.78 -4.11
N THR A 223 9.56 -9.60 -3.51
CA THR A 223 9.67 -8.34 -4.25
C THR A 223 10.92 -8.30 -5.13
N MET A 224 12.10 -8.64 -4.59
CA MET A 224 13.34 -8.69 -5.36
C MET A 224 13.30 -9.77 -6.44
N GLU A 225 12.75 -10.95 -6.14
CA GLU A 225 12.58 -12.04 -7.10
C GLU A 225 11.70 -11.62 -8.28
N PHE A 226 10.59 -10.92 -8.04
CA PHE A 226 9.76 -10.35 -9.09
C PHE A 226 10.52 -9.31 -9.92
N MET A 227 11.15 -8.32 -9.27
CA MET A 227 11.93 -7.28 -9.95
C MET A 227 13.11 -7.83 -10.75
N SER A 228 13.61 -9.03 -10.42
CA SER A 228 14.71 -9.68 -11.16
C SER A 228 14.29 -10.16 -12.56
N LYS A 229 12.98 -10.40 -12.75
CA LYS A 229 12.39 -10.92 -13.98
C LYS A 229 11.83 -9.84 -14.89
N GLN A 230 11.81 -8.59 -14.43
CA GLN A 230 11.23 -7.46 -15.15
C GLN A 230 12.29 -6.43 -15.54
N ASP A 231 12.22 -5.96 -16.78
CA ASP A 231 12.99 -4.80 -17.23
C ASP A 231 12.28 -3.47 -16.87
N GLN A 232 10.95 -3.48 -16.92
CA GLN A 232 10.05 -2.36 -16.59
C GLN A 232 8.99 -2.80 -15.59
N PHE A 233 8.98 -2.23 -14.37
CA PHE A 233 8.05 -2.62 -13.32
C PHE A 233 7.44 -1.46 -12.53
N PHE A 234 6.24 -1.71 -12.01
CA PHE A 234 5.61 -0.94 -10.94
C PHE A 234 5.37 -1.86 -9.75
N VAL A 235 6.07 -1.63 -8.66
CA VAL A 235 6.00 -2.48 -7.47
C VAL A 235 5.53 -1.69 -6.27
N ILE A 236 4.58 -2.26 -5.53
CA ILE A 236 4.25 -1.85 -4.17
C ILE A 236 4.70 -2.94 -3.21
N LEU A 237 5.75 -2.66 -2.42
CA LEU A 237 6.04 -3.43 -1.22
C LEU A 237 5.24 -2.81 -0.07
N SER A 238 4.12 -3.42 0.28
CA SER A 238 3.28 -2.99 1.38
C SER A 238 3.50 -3.86 2.62
N LEU A 239 4.42 -3.41 3.46
CA LEU A 239 4.73 -4.07 4.72
C LEU A 239 3.57 -3.91 5.71
N ASN A 240 3.39 -4.95 6.53
CA ASN A 240 2.45 -4.95 7.65
C ASN A 240 3.07 -4.37 8.93
N THR A 241 4.37 -4.13 8.98
CA THR A 241 5.05 -3.64 10.18
C THR A 241 5.18 -2.11 10.19
N PRO A 242 5.23 -1.47 11.38
CA PRO A 242 5.17 -2.05 12.73
C PRO A 242 3.75 -2.16 13.34
N HIS A 243 2.73 -2.50 12.55
CA HIS A 243 1.39 -2.82 13.06
C HIS A 243 1.45 -4.00 14.05
N SER A 244 0.40 -4.13 14.88
CA SER A 244 0.21 -5.27 15.78
C SER A 244 -0.31 -6.53 15.03
N PRO A 245 -0.16 -7.75 15.56
CA PRO A 245 0.43 -8.11 16.85
C PRO A 245 1.94 -7.83 16.95
N PHE A 246 2.41 -7.52 18.16
CA PHE A 246 3.80 -7.12 18.40
C PHE A 246 4.74 -8.33 18.40
N GLN A 247 5.13 -8.78 17.20
CA GLN A 247 6.02 -9.91 16.92
C GLN A 247 7.25 -9.50 16.12
N VAL A 248 8.45 -9.80 16.63
CA VAL A 248 9.71 -9.49 15.94
C VAL A 248 10.80 -10.49 16.33
N PRO A 249 11.80 -10.80 15.47
CA PRO A 249 12.89 -11.69 15.83
C PRO A 249 13.66 -11.23 17.08
N ASP A 250 14.18 -12.19 17.85
CA ASP A 250 14.87 -11.94 19.13
C ASP A 250 15.97 -10.88 19.00
N ARG A 251 16.78 -10.95 17.93
CA ARG A 251 17.93 -10.04 17.72
C ARG A 251 17.54 -8.56 17.78
N TYR A 252 16.36 -8.22 17.26
CA TYR A 252 15.88 -6.85 17.25
C TYR A 252 15.27 -6.50 18.60
N PHE A 253 14.39 -7.36 19.13
CA PHE A 253 13.74 -7.13 20.42
C PHE A 253 14.76 -6.92 21.54
N ASP A 254 15.73 -7.84 21.65
CA ASP A 254 16.73 -7.85 22.71
C ASP A 254 17.63 -6.60 22.66
N LYS A 255 17.94 -6.09 21.47
CA LYS A 255 18.72 -4.85 21.28
C LYS A 255 18.02 -3.66 21.95
N TYR A 256 16.72 -3.49 21.69
CA TYR A 256 15.95 -2.38 22.25
C TYR A 256 15.59 -2.60 23.72
N LYS A 257 15.38 -3.84 24.15
CA LYS A 257 15.27 -4.18 25.58
C LYS A 257 16.54 -3.81 26.34
N ALA A 258 17.72 -4.06 25.77
CA ALA A 258 19.00 -3.69 26.38
C ALA A 258 19.19 -2.16 26.48
N LYS A 259 18.52 -1.37 25.64
CA LYS A 259 18.44 0.11 25.75
C LYS A 259 17.47 0.59 26.85
N GLY A 260 16.76 -0.32 27.52
CA GLY A 260 15.86 0.01 28.63
C GLY A 260 14.42 0.35 28.23
N LEU A 261 14.02 0.07 26.99
CA LEU A 261 12.63 0.27 26.54
C LEU A 261 11.68 -0.78 27.14
N ASP A 262 10.40 -0.43 27.25
CA ASP A 262 9.36 -1.41 27.57
C ASP A 262 9.17 -2.40 26.41
N ASP A 263 8.42 -3.48 26.65
CA ASP A 263 8.30 -4.57 25.66
C ASP A 263 7.60 -4.11 24.38
N LYS A 264 6.66 -3.15 24.48
CA LYS A 264 5.96 -2.65 23.30
C LYS A 264 6.86 -1.79 22.45
N ASP A 265 7.51 -0.79 23.03
CA ASP A 265 8.40 0.09 22.28
C ASP A 265 9.65 -0.66 21.78
N ALA A 266 10.17 -1.63 22.55
CA ALA A 266 11.26 -2.48 22.09
C ALA A 266 10.87 -3.37 20.90
N CYS A 267 9.65 -3.91 20.90
CA CYS A 267 9.16 -4.67 19.76
C CYS A 267 8.92 -3.79 18.54
N VAL A 268 8.26 -2.63 18.72
CA VAL A 268 7.97 -1.68 17.63
C VAL A 268 9.26 -1.16 17.01
N TYR A 269 10.24 -0.70 17.81
CA TYR A 269 11.51 -0.24 17.26
C TYR A 269 12.35 -1.37 16.68
N GLY A 270 12.21 -2.59 17.20
CA GLY A 270 12.76 -3.77 16.56
C GLY A 270 12.18 -4.04 15.16
N MET A 271 10.86 -3.90 15.01
CA MET A 271 10.19 -4.01 13.70
C MET A 271 10.63 -2.90 12.75
N VAL A 272 10.77 -1.68 13.25
CA VAL A 272 11.24 -0.54 12.46
C VAL A 272 12.67 -0.73 11.98
N GLU A 273 13.57 -1.23 12.84
CA GLU A 273 14.93 -1.58 12.41
C GLU A 273 14.92 -2.71 11.38
N ASN A 274 13.98 -3.65 11.46
CA ASN A 274 13.82 -4.65 10.41
C ASN A 274 13.33 -4.07 9.07
N ILE A 275 12.42 -3.09 9.11
CA ILE A 275 12.01 -2.35 7.90
C ILE A 275 13.25 -1.67 7.30
N ASP A 276 14.08 -1.05 8.14
CA ASP A 276 15.33 -0.42 7.70
C ASP A 276 16.30 -1.41 7.04
N ASP A 277 16.56 -2.55 7.67
CA ASP A 277 17.37 -3.63 7.09
C ASP A 277 16.82 -4.05 5.71
N ASN A 278 15.49 -4.17 5.55
CA ASN A 278 14.85 -4.53 4.28
C ASN A 278 14.91 -3.42 3.22
N VAL A 279 14.84 -2.15 3.62
CA VAL A 279 15.10 -1.01 2.73
C VAL A 279 16.54 -1.07 2.24
N GLY A 280 17.52 -1.31 3.12
CA GLY A 280 18.91 -1.51 2.75
C GLY A 280 19.08 -2.60 1.68
N ARG A 281 18.51 -3.78 1.92
CA ARG A 281 18.52 -4.91 0.96
C ARG A 281 17.95 -4.55 -0.42
N LEU A 282 16.85 -3.79 -0.46
CA LEU A 282 16.24 -3.35 -1.72
C LEU A 282 17.12 -2.35 -2.47
N MET A 283 17.70 -1.39 -1.75
CA MET A 283 18.59 -0.39 -2.34
C MET A 283 19.87 -1.04 -2.86
N ASP A 284 20.47 -1.96 -2.10
CA ASP A 284 21.62 -2.76 -2.53
C ASP A 284 21.29 -3.57 -3.80
N TYR A 285 20.12 -4.24 -3.83
CA TYR A 285 19.67 -4.97 -5.01
C TYR A 285 19.54 -4.06 -6.25
N LEU A 286 18.94 -2.87 -6.10
CA LEU A 286 18.79 -1.92 -7.21
C LEU A 286 20.17 -1.46 -7.72
N GLU A 287 21.14 -1.26 -6.83
CA GLU A 287 22.52 -0.89 -7.19
C GLU A 287 23.24 -2.04 -7.90
N GLU A 288 23.26 -3.23 -7.29
CA GLU A 288 23.93 -4.43 -7.83
C GLU A 288 23.34 -4.89 -9.16
N SER A 289 22.02 -4.76 -9.34
CA SER A 289 21.33 -5.09 -10.59
C SER A 289 21.44 -4.00 -11.67
N GLY A 290 22.07 -2.86 -11.36
CA GLY A 290 22.22 -1.72 -12.28
C GLY A 290 20.92 -0.98 -12.58
N LYS A 291 19.88 -1.16 -11.75
CA LYS A 291 18.56 -0.54 -11.93
C LYS A 291 18.39 0.78 -11.17
N ILE A 292 19.28 1.09 -10.21
CA ILE A 292 19.15 2.25 -9.31
C ILE A 292 19.04 3.60 -10.04
N ASP A 293 19.82 3.79 -11.11
CA ASP A 293 19.84 5.03 -11.89
C ASP A 293 18.62 5.19 -12.83
N ASN A 294 17.77 4.16 -12.92
CA ASN A 294 16.53 4.17 -13.70
C ASN A 294 15.33 3.72 -12.84
N THR A 295 15.33 4.00 -11.54
CA THR A 295 14.22 3.64 -10.65
C THR A 295 13.81 4.83 -9.79
N ILE A 296 12.52 5.16 -9.81
CA ILE A 296 11.88 6.02 -8.81
C ILE A 296 11.59 5.17 -7.57
N VAL A 297 12.12 5.58 -6.42
CA VAL A 297 11.87 4.90 -5.13
C VAL A 297 11.07 5.84 -4.23
N ILE A 298 9.92 5.38 -3.77
CA ILE A 298 9.04 6.11 -2.84
C ILE A 298 9.03 5.36 -1.51
N PHE A 299 9.26 6.05 -0.40
CA PHE A 299 9.05 5.52 0.96
C PHE A 299 7.97 6.35 1.66
N MET A 300 6.95 5.68 2.20
CA MET A 300 5.91 6.30 3.01
C MET A 300 5.26 5.32 3.98
N THR A 301 4.42 5.83 4.87
CA THR A 301 3.61 5.04 5.82
C THR A 301 2.14 5.43 5.67
N ASP A 302 1.22 4.53 6.05
CA ASP A 302 -0.21 4.71 5.79
C ASP A 302 -0.96 5.58 6.80
N ASN A 303 -0.46 5.72 8.03
CA ASN A 303 -1.00 6.60 9.06
C ASN A 303 -0.01 6.85 10.20
N GLY A 304 -0.40 7.67 11.18
CA GLY A 304 0.36 7.86 12.41
C GLY A 304 0.53 6.58 13.25
N PRO A 305 1.28 6.64 14.37
CA PRO A 305 1.67 5.47 15.14
C PRO A 305 0.49 4.80 15.85
N ASN A 306 0.48 3.46 15.88
CA ASN A 306 -0.41 2.71 16.78
C ASN A 306 0.11 2.71 18.22
N GLY A 307 -0.45 3.62 19.02
CA GLY A 307 -0.03 3.86 20.41
C GLY A 307 0.61 5.23 20.57
N ILE A 308 1.01 5.54 21.80
CA ILE A 308 1.70 6.80 22.10
C ILE A 308 3.17 6.48 22.22
N ARG A 309 3.99 7.14 21.40
CA ARG A 309 5.45 7.10 21.42
C ARG A 309 6.00 8.37 20.80
N TYR A 310 7.31 8.51 20.70
CA TYR A 310 7.94 9.70 20.11
C TYR A 310 7.41 9.97 18.70
N ASN A 311 6.86 11.17 18.49
CA ASN A 311 6.32 11.65 17.22
C ASN A 311 6.73 13.11 16.95
N GLY A 312 7.88 13.55 17.49
CA GLY A 312 8.32 14.94 17.38
C GLY A 312 7.51 15.95 18.21
N GLY A 313 6.67 15.49 19.15
CA GLY A 313 5.81 16.35 19.98
C GLY A 313 4.49 16.74 19.32
N MET A 314 4.17 16.15 18.18
CA MET A 314 2.90 16.35 17.48
C MET A 314 1.72 15.80 18.29
N LYS A 315 0.56 16.41 18.11
CA LYS A 315 -0.67 15.99 18.79
C LYS A 315 -1.29 14.78 18.08
N GLY A 316 -1.76 13.80 18.86
CA GLY A 316 -2.51 12.66 18.36
C GLY A 316 -1.64 11.51 17.83
N LYS A 317 -2.32 10.46 17.37
CA LYS A 317 -1.75 9.20 16.87
C LYS A 317 -2.70 8.58 15.84
N LYS A 318 -2.48 7.32 15.41
CA LYS A 318 -3.43 6.58 14.54
C LYS A 318 -4.88 6.81 14.98
N ALA A 319 -5.78 6.97 14.00
CA ALA A 319 -7.20 7.31 14.16
C ALA A 319 -7.50 8.78 14.59
N ASP A 320 -6.49 9.58 14.96
CA ASP A 320 -6.68 11.01 15.19
C ASP A 320 -6.53 11.82 13.89
N LEU A 321 -7.33 12.88 13.75
CA LEU A 321 -7.24 13.85 12.65
C LEU A 321 -6.18 14.95 12.86
N ASP A 322 -5.44 14.86 13.97
CA ASP A 322 -4.37 15.79 14.35
C ASP A 322 -3.05 15.41 13.64
N GLU A 323 -2.05 16.31 13.64
CA GLU A 323 -0.75 16.14 12.97
C GLU A 323 -0.13 14.76 13.22
N GLY A 324 -0.11 14.28 14.47
CA GLY A 324 0.49 13.00 14.83
C GLY A 324 -0.25 11.77 14.29
N GLY A 325 -1.50 11.92 13.82
CA GLY A 325 -2.28 10.84 13.21
C GLY A 325 -2.25 10.81 11.69
N VAL A 326 -1.99 11.96 11.04
CA VAL A 326 -2.06 12.10 9.57
C VAL A 326 -0.78 12.59 8.91
N ARG A 327 0.16 13.19 9.65
CA ARG A 327 1.46 13.60 9.11
C ARG A 327 2.44 12.45 9.22
N VAL A 328 3.07 12.13 8.10
CA VAL A 328 3.88 10.91 7.98
C VAL A 328 5.19 11.18 7.24
N PRO A 329 6.23 10.33 7.40
CA PRO A 329 7.41 10.36 6.56
C PRO A 329 7.03 10.12 5.10
N PHE A 330 7.64 10.89 4.20
CA PHE A 330 7.53 10.69 2.76
C PHE A 330 8.83 11.13 2.08
N PHE A 331 9.46 10.18 1.40
CA PHE A 331 10.69 10.36 0.64
C PHE A 331 10.47 9.87 -0.78
N ILE A 332 10.91 10.64 -1.78
CA ILE A 332 10.90 10.22 -3.18
C ILE A 332 12.27 10.45 -3.80
N LYS A 333 12.97 9.35 -4.10
CA LYS A 333 14.21 9.34 -4.90
C LYS A 333 13.84 9.27 -6.37
N ILE A 334 14.25 10.27 -7.13
CA ILE A 334 13.98 10.38 -8.56
C ILE A 334 15.33 10.37 -9.29
N PRO A 335 15.52 9.57 -10.36
CA PRO A 335 16.71 9.63 -11.18
C PRO A 335 17.03 11.07 -11.63
N GLY A 336 18.26 11.52 -11.37
CA GLY A 336 18.74 12.86 -11.72
C GLY A 336 18.36 13.98 -10.76
N TYR A 337 17.59 13.71 -9.69
CA TYR A 337 17.30 14.69 -8.65
C TYR A 337 18.29 14.56 -7.50
N GLU A 338 18.67 15.70 -6.93
CA GLU A 338 19.45 15.78 -5.69
C GLU A 338 18.53 15.86 -4.47
N HIS A 339 19.12 15.74 -3.28
CA HIS A 339 18.37 15.91 -2.04
C HIS A 339 17.79 17.33 -1.93
N GLN A 340 16.51 17.39 -1.55
CA GLN A 340 15.78 18.64 -1.35
C GLN A 340 14.74 18.46 -0.24
N LEU A 341 14.57 19.48 0.60
CA LEU A 341 13.51 19.51 1.62
C LEU A 341 12.39 20.46 1.17
N ILE A 342 11.20 19.92 0.96
CA ILE A 342 9.99 20.64 0.59
C ILE A 342 9.18 20.97 1.84
N LYS A 343 8.91 22.26 2.09
CA LYS A 343 8.16 22.72 3.28
C LYS A 343 6.64 22.83 3.08
N PRO A 344 6.13 23.24 1.90
CA PRO A 344 4.69 23.20 1.64
C PRO A 344 4.16 21.77 1.77
N TRP A 345 2.93 21.64 2.27
CA TRP A 345 2.35 20.31 2.42
C TRP A 345 2.01 19.66 1.08
N ALA A 346 2.07 18.34 1.08
CA ALA A 346 1.58 17.44 0.04
C ALA A 346 0.76 16.31 0.68
N GLY A 347 0.05 15.51 -0.11
CA GLY A 347 -0.70 14.36 0.40
C GLY A 347 -0.71 13.18 -0.54
N HIS A 348 -1.05 12.02 0.01
CA HIS A 348 -1.08 10.73 -0.70
C HIS A 348 -1.90 10.71 -2.00
N ILE A 349 -2.96 11.51 -2.12
CA ILE A 349 -3.74 11.67 -3.37
C ILE A 349 -2.92 12.25 -4.52
N ASP A 350 -1.80 12.93 -4.23
CA ASP A 350 -0.96 13.61 -5.20
C ASP A 350 0.04 12.67 -5.88
N ILE A 351 0.21 11.43 -5.39
CA ILE A 351 1.22 10.50 -5.90
C ILE A 351 0.92 10.08 -7.33
N LEU A 352 -0.30 9.65 -7.65
CA LEU A 352 -0.68 9.25 -9.01
C LEU A 352 -0.42 10.37 -10.04
N PRO A 353 -0.94 11.60 -9.89
CA PRO A 353 -0.67 12.66 -10.86
C PRO A 353 0.80 13.08 -10.90
N THR A 354 1.55 12.93 -9.79
CA THR A 354 3.01 13.20 -9.79
C THR A 354 3.76 12.15 -10.62
N LEU A 355 3.44 10.87 -10.46
CA LEU A 355 4.02 9.79 -11.27
C LEU A 355 3.67 9.99 -12.74
N ALA A 356 2.42 10.34 -13.07
CA ALA A 356 2.02 10.63 -14.43
C ALA A 356 2.88 11.74 -15.07
N ASP A 357 3.09 12.85 -14.38
CA ASP A 357 3.93 13.96 -14.88
C ASP A 357 5.41 13.58 -15.00
N LEU A 358 5.99 12.89 -14.01
CA LEU A 358 7.37 12.41 -14.06
C LEU A 358 7.61 11.47 -15.25
N LEU A 359 6.60 10.67 -15.59
CA LEU A 359 6.62 9.74 -16.72
C LEU A 359 6.16 10.36 -18.04
N LYS A 360 5.74 11.63 -18.03
CA LYS A 360 5.15 12.35 -19.18
C LYS A 360 3.94 11.62 -19.77
N LEU A 361 3.10 11.05 -18.91
CA LEU A 361 1.88 10.33 -19.26
C LEU A 361 0.66 11.23 -19.07
N PRO A 362 -0.24 11.35 -20.06
CA PRO A 362 -1.45 12.13 -19.89
C PRO A 362 -2.40 11.42 -18.94
N VAL A 363 -2.92 12.15 -17.96
CA VAL A 363 -3.97 11.68 -17.04
C VAL A 363 -5.34 11.90 -17.70
N PRO A 364 -6.14 10.85 -17.95
CA PRO A 364 -7.48 11.01 -18.50
C PRO A 364 -8.42 11.74 -17.52
N ASP A 365 -9.20 12.70 -18.02
CA ASP A 365 -10.22 13.41 -17.22
C ASP A 365 -11.23 12.45 -16.55
N ALA A 366 -11.48 11.29 -17.17
CA ALA A 366 -12.40 10.27 -16.68
C ALA A 366 -11.99 9.66 -15.33
N LEU A 367 -10.71 9.76 -14.94
CA LEU A 367 -10.24 9.31 -13.63
C LEU A 367 -10.71 10.22 -12.49
N GLU A 368 -11.13 11.46 -12.79
CA GLU A 368 -11.54 12.50 -11.85
C GLU A 368 -10.64 12.57 -10.60
N ILE A 369 -9.32 12.56 -10.82
CA ILE A 369 -8.30 12.63 -9.76
C ILE A 369 -8.47 13.92 -8.96
N HIS A 370 -8.35 13.79 -7.64
CA HIS A 370 -8.47 14.91 -6.69
C HIS A 370 -7.10 15.48 -6.29
N GLY A 371 -6.04 14.69 -6.43
CA GLY A 371 -4.67 15.14 -6.20
C GLY A 371 -4.17 16.10 -7.27
N LYS A 372 -2.99 16.66 -7.01
CA LYS A 372 -2.24 17.48 -7.97
C LYS A 372 -0.80 17.01 -8.02
N SER A 373 -0.22 16.98 -9.21
CA SER A 373 1.20 16.68 -9.38
C SER A 373 2.06 17.60 -8.51
N LEU A 374 3.01 17.00 -7.79
CA LEU A 374 3.98 17.67 -6.95
C LEU A 374 5.22 18.12 -7.75
N LEU A 375 5.33 17.78 -9.02
CA LEU A 375 6.46 18.17 -9.87
C LEU A 375 6.73 19.69 -9.83
N PRO A 376 5.72 20.58 -9.95
CA PRO A 376 5.96 22.02 -9.84
C PRO A 376 6.56 22.43 -8.49
N LEU A 377 6.19 21.74 -7.41
CA LEU A 377 6.68 22.01 -6.07
C LEU A 377 8.14 21.53 -5.89
N MET A 378 8.53 20.46 -6.59
CA MET A 378 9.93 19.98 -6.63
C MET A 378 10.83 20.92 -7.45
N GLU A 379 10.33 21.47 -8.56
CA GLU A 379 11.10 22.34 -9.45
C GLU A 379 11.24 23.78 -8.92
N ASP A 380 10.14 24.38 -8.44
CA ASP A 380 10.11 25.75 -7.92
C ASP A 380 8.86 25.96 -7.04
N GLU A 381 9.07 26.03 -5.72
CA GLU A 381 7.99 26.21 -4.74
C GLU A 381 7.11 27.45 -5.00
N SER A 382 7.61 28.48 -5.70
CA SER A 382 6.82 29.68 -6.00
C SER A 382 5.69 29.45 -7.00
N ASN A 383 5.75 28.35 -7.76
CA ASN A 383 4.70 27.93 -8.67
C ASN A 383 3.57 27.15 -7.98
N TRP A 384 3.75 26.79 -6.70
CA TRP A 384 2.77 26.03 -5.94
C TRP A 384 1.63 26.93 -5.46
N ARG A 385 0.39 26.58 -5.82
CA ARG A 385 -0.81 27.29 -5.38
C ARG A 385 -1.43 26.60 -4.18
N ASP A 386 -1.73 27.38 -3.14
CA ASP A 386 -2.44 26.88 -1.96
C ASP A 386 -3.81 26.28 -2.34
N ARG A 387 -4.21 25.26 -1.59
CA ARG A 387 -5.46 24.52 -1.74
C ARG A 387 -5.85 23.92 -0.40
N TYR A 388 -7.07 23.40 -0.33
CA TYR A 388 -7.49 22.61 0.83
C TYR A 388 -7.20 21.12 0.63
N PHE A 389 -6.82 20.46 1.72
CA PHE A 389 -6.72 19.02 1.86
C PHE A 389 -7.62 18.54 2.99
N TYR A 390 -8.29 17.42 2.77
CA TYR A 390 -9.37 16.93 3.63
C TYR A 390 -9.04 15.54 4.17
N THR A 391 -9.39 15.30 5.41
CA THR A 391 -9.31 13.96 6.04
C THR A 391 -10.61 13.70 6.79
N HIS A 392 -11.11 12.49 6.70
CA HIS A 392 -12.34 12.08 7.37
C HIS A 392 -12.12 10.75 8.08
N HIS A 393 -12.84 10.54 9.18
CA HIS A 393 -12.63 9.37 10.02
C HIS A 393 -13.96 8.93 10.62
N VAL A 394 -14.68 8.04 9.96
CA VAL A 394 -15.89 7.46 10.54
C VAL A 394 -15.55 6.26 11.42
N HIS A 395 -16.52 5.75 12.16
CA HIS A 395 -16.41 4.41 12.76
C HIS A 395 -17.41 3.48 12.07
N LEU A 396 -18.09 2.59 12.79
CA LEU A 396 -19.10 1.68 12.22
C LEU A 396 -20.34 2.38 11.63
N LYS A 397 -20.53 3.67 11.90
CA LYS A 397 -21.62 4.46 11.32
C LYS A 397 -21.00 5.61 10.58
N PHE A 398 -21.32 5.71 9.30
CA PHE A 398 -20.97 6.87 8.52
C PHE A 398 -21.71 8.09 9.07
N ASP A 399 -20.98 9.11 9.46
CA ASP A 399 -21.50 10.37 9.95
C ASP A 399 -20.76 11.53 9.27
N THR A 400 -21.25 12.76 9.46
CA THR A 400 -20.61 13.93 8.86
C THR A 400 -19.41 14.44 9.66
N ILE A 401 -19.20 13.90 10.87
CA ILE A 401 -18.20 14.32 11.85
C ILE A 401 -17.82 13.10 12.69
N PRO A 402 -16.54 12.68 12.67
CA PRO A 402 -15.39 13.60 12.66
C PRO A 402 -14.63 13.74 11.33
N GLY A 403 -14.07 14.94 11.10
CA GLY A 403 -13.19 15.23 9.96
C GLY A 403 -12.33 16.47 10.16
N ALA A 404 -11.46 16.75 9.20
CA ALA A 404 -10.56 17.89 9.24
C ALA A 404 -10.26 18.43 7.84
N ILE A 405 -9.97 19.72 7.79
CA ILE A 405 -9.60 20.47 6.59
C ILE A 405 -8.37 21.32 6.90
N ARG A 406 -7.41 21.33 5.98
CA ARG A 406 -6.16 22.09 6.12
C ARG A 406 -5.78 22.78 4.82
N ASN A 407 -5.17 23.96 4.92
CA ASN A 407 -4.43 24.60 3.83
C ASN A 407 -2.95 24.71 4.21
N GLN A 408 -2.14 25.53 3.52
CA GLN A 408 -0.71 25.65 3.84
C GLN A 408 -0.41 26.14 5.27
N GLU A 409 -1.33 26.86 5.91
CA GLU A 409 -1.12 27.53 7.18
C GLU A 409 -2.01 27.03 8.31
N TYR A 410 -3.28 26.71 8.03
CA TYR A 410 -4.30 26.44 9.05
C TYR A 410 -4.84 25.02 8.97
N LEU A 411 -5.18 24.47 10.13
CA LEU A 411 -5.89 23.21 10.31
C LEU A 411 -7.16 23.45 11.13
N LEU A 412 -8.30 23.05 10.58
CA LEU A 412 -9.56 22.98 11.31
C LEU A 412 -9.92 21.52 11.56
N THR A 413 -10.10 21.15 12.83
CA THR A 413 -10.60 19.83 13.23
C THR A 413 -12.06 19.93 13.69
N LEU A 414 -12.89 19.02 13.19
CA LEU A 414 -14.30 18.83 13.55
C LEU A 414 -14.39 17.46 14.23
N LYS A 415 -14.44 17.42 15.56
CA LYS A 415 -14.44 16.18 16.34
C LYS A 415 -15.65 16.14 17.26
N ASN A 416 -16.61 15.26 17.00
CA ASN A 416 -17.88 15.18 17.73
C ASN A 416 -18.61 16.55 17.80
N LYS A 417 -18.72 17.15 18.99
CA LYS A 417 -19.29 18.49 19.21
C LYS A 417 -18.22 19.58 19.37
N GLU A 418 -16.95 19.23 19.23
CA GLU A 418 -15.82 20.13 19.42
C GLU A 418 -15.23 20.54 18.07
N LYS A 419 -14.89 21.82 17.99
CA LYS A 419 -14.23 22.44 16.85
C LYS A 419 -12.98 23.15 17.35
N ALA A 420 -11.88 22.99 16.63
CA ALA A 420 -10.64 23.68 16.95
C ALA A 420 -9.92 24.10 15.67
N LEU A 421 -9.35 25.30 15.70
CA LEU A 421 -8.57 25.89 14.61
C LEU A 421 -7.14 26.14 15.11
N PHE A 422 -6.15 25.74 14.33
CA PHE A 422 -4.73 25.88 14.64
C PHE A 422 -4.00 26.54 13.47
N ASN A 423 -3.03 27.40 13.76
CA ASN A 423 -2.06 27.89 12.79
C ASN A 423 -0.82 26.98 12.85
N LEU A 424 -0.66 26.09 11.88
CA LEU A 424 0.40 25.07 11.87
C LEU A 424 1.80 25.64 11.62
N ILE A 425 1.92 26.86 11.12
CA ILE A 425 3.23 27.52 10.94
C ILE A 425 3.76 28.01 12.28
N ASN A 426 2.90 28.63 13.08
CA ASN A 426 3.27 29.21 14.39
C ASN A 426 3.07 28.22 15.55
N ASP A 427 2.21 27.22 15.39
CA ASP A 427 1.86 26.19 16.37
C ASP A 427 1.73 24.79 15.71
N PRO A 428 2.85 24.20 15.25
CA PRO A 428 2.85 22.87 14.63
C PRO A 428 2.47 21.74 15.61
N PHE A 429 2.37 22.03 16.90
CA PHE A 429 2.02 21.06 17.94
C PHE A 429 0.55 21.16 18.38
N GLN A 430 -0.24 22.07 17.78
CA GLN A 430 -1.67 22.25 18.04
C GLN A 430 -2.00 22.51 19.53
N LYS A 431 -1.23 23.39 20.17
CA LYS A 431 -1.39 23.76 21.59
C LYS A 431 -2.38 24.92 21.79
N LEU A 432 -2.52 25.82 20.82
CA LEU A 432 -3.33 27.02 20.91
C LEU A 432 -4.50 26.94 19.92
N ASN A 433 -5.70 26.72 20.45
CA ASN A 433 -6.93 26.82 19.66
C ASN A 433 -7.28 28.29 19.43
N ILE A 434 -7.16 28.77 18.19
CA ILE A 434 -7.42 30.17 17.78
C ILE A 434 -8.82 30.38 17.17
N LEU A 435 -9.74 29.44 17.41
CA LEU A 435 -11.07 29.45 16.79
C LEU A 435 -11.87 30.71 17.13
N GLU A 436 -11.78 31.20 18.36
CA GLU A 436 -12.57 32.34 18.82
C GLU A 436 -12.04 33.67 18.26
N GLU A 437 -10.73 33.72 18.01
CA GLU A 437 -10.02 34.82 17.37
C GLU A 437 -10.31 34.86 15.86
N GLU A 438 -10.29 33.70 15.19
CA GLU A 438 -10.39 33.55 13.74
C GLU A 438 -11.72 32.88 13.30
N ARG A 439 -12.84 33.29 13.90
CA ARG A 439 -14.17 32.68 13.66
C ARG A 439 -14.59 32.69 12.18
N SER A 440 -14.26 33.75 11.45
CA SER A 440 -14.62 33.89 10.03
C SER A 440 -13.91 32.83 9.18
N LEU A 441 -12.61 32.64 9.38
CA LEU A 441 -11.83 31.60 8.72
C LEU A 441 -12.33 30.21 9.10
N ALA A 442 -12.57 29.98 10.39
CA ALA A 442 -13.11 28.71 10.86
C ALA A 442 -14.47 28.38 10.21
N PHE A 443 -15.34 29.37 10.00
CA PHE A 443 -16.63 29.20 9.34
C PHE A 443 -16.47 28.90 7.84
N GLU A 444 -15.57 29.60 7.15
CA GLU A 444 -15.25 29.34 5.74
C GLU A 444 -14.75 27.90 5.55
N MET A 445 -13.73 27.50 6.31
CA MET A 445 -13.14 26.16 6.23
C MET A 445 -14.17 25.07 6.52
N GLU A 446 -15.06 25.27 7.50
CA GLU A 446 -16.13 24.31 7.78
C GLU A 446 -17.10 24.17 6.62
N ASN A 447 -17.48 25.27 5.97
CA ASN A 447 -18.35 25.21 4.78
C ASN A 447 -17.67 24.48 3.62
N GLN A 448 -16.37 24.74 3.39
CA GLN A 448 -15.58 24.03 2.39
C GLN A 448 -15.53 22.52 2.69
N TYR A 449 -15.31 22.14 3.94
CA TYR A 449 -15.34 20.74 4.35
C TYR A 449 -16.71 20.08 4.09
N ARG A 450 -17.81 20.76 4.43
CA ARG A 450 -19.17 20.23 4.19
C ARG A 450 -19.47 20.06 2.71
N SER A 451 -19.12 21.04 1.88
CA SER A 451 -19.27 20.95 0.43
C SER A 451 -18.40 19.85 -0.17
N TRP A 452 -17.17 19.69 0.31
CA TRP A 452 -16.31 18.57 -0.09
C TRP A 452 -16.95 17.23 0.29
N LEU A 453 -17.42 17.06 1.52
CA LEU A 453 -18.01 15.80 1.97
C LEU A 453 -19.27 15.44 1.18
N GLU A 454 -20.12 16.42 0.88
CA GLU A 454 -21.28 16.24 0.01
C GLU A 454 -20.85 15.76 -1.38
N ALA A 455 -19.83 16.38 -1.98
CA ALA A 455 -19.30 15.97 -3.28
C ALA A 455 -18.70 14.55 -3.25
N MET A 456 -17.99 14.16 -2.19
CA MET A 456 -17.37 12.84 -2.09
C MET A 456 -18.39 11.72 -1.85
N THR A 457 -19.61 12.05 -1.43
CA THR A 457 -20.67 11.08 -1.08
C THR A 457 -21.78 10.98 -2.13
N VAL A 458 -21.64 11.65 -3.28
CA VAL A 458 -22.65 11.66 -4.37
C VAL A 458 -22.98 10.25 -4.89
N LYS A 459 -22.00 9.35 -4.96
CA LYS A 459 -22.20 7.95 -5.37
C LYS A 459 -22.73 7.04 -4.24
N GLY A 460 -23.03 7.60 -3.07
CA GLY A 460 -23.37 6.86 -1.85
C GLY A 460 -22.14 6.35 -1.11
N VAL A 461 -22.35 5.74 0.06
CA VAL A 461 -21.30 5.16 0.92
C VAL A 461 -21.57 3.69 1.23
N GLU A 462 -22.44 3.07 0.44
CA GLU A 462 -22.85 1.69 0.64
C GLU A 462 -21.74 0.73 0.25
N GLN A 463 -21.58 -0.32 1.06
CA GLN A 463 -20.54 -1.33 0.88
C GLN A 463 -20.85 -2.20 -0.35
N PRO A 464 -19.85 -2.47 -1.21
CA PRO A 464 -20.00 -3.46 -2.27
C PRO A 464 -20.34 -4.85 -1.69
N LEU A 465 -21.34 -5.50 -2.28
CA LEU A 465 -21.67 -6.88 -1.94
C LEU A 465 -20.54 -7.82 -2.35
N ILE A 466 -20.44 -8.97 -1.69
CA ILE A 466 -19.47 -10.00 -2.08
C ILE A 466 -19.92 -10.60 -3.41
N GLN A 467 -19.11 -10.44 -4.44
CA GLN A 467 -19.42 -11.01 -5.74
C GLN A 467 -19.03 -12.49 -5.80
N VAL A 468 -19.92 -13.30 -6.36
CA VAL A 468 -19.67 -14.73 -6.60
C VAL A 468 -20.04 -15.11 -8.03
N GLY A 469 -19.35 -16.10 -8.58
CA GLY A 469 -19.64 -16.63 -9.93
C GLY A 469 -18.53 -16.38 -10.95
N HIS A 470 -17.61 -15.48 -10.64
CA HIS A 470 -16.47 -15.13 -11.51
C HIS A 470 -15.67 -16.35 -11.98
N PRO A 471 -15.45 -16.55 -13.30
CA PRO A 471 -14.64 -17.66 -13.81
C PRO A 471 -13.22 -17.71 -13.24
N LYS A 472 -12.62 -16.54 -12.97
CA LYS A 472 -11.25 -16.40 -12.46
C LYS A 472 -11.10 -16.69 -10.96
N ALA A 473 -12.20 -16.68 -10.20
CA ALA A 473 -12.18 -16.88 -8.75
C ALA A 473 -12.84 -18.23 -8.41
N PRO A 474 -12.07 -19.34 -8.39
CA PRO A 474 -12.62 -20.67 -8.12
C PRO A 474 -12.92 -20.90 -6.63
N LYS A 475 -12.24 -20.16 -5.73
CA LYS A 475 -12.42 -20.23 -4.29
C LYS A 475 -12.80 -18.84 -3.78
N ILE A 476 -13.84 -18.75 -2.97
CA ILE A 476 -14.30 -17.50 -2.36
C ILE A 476 -14.47 -17.74 -0.85
N TRP A 477 -13.82 -16.92 -0.04
CA TRP A 477 -13.96 -16.96 1.41
C TRP A 477 -14.92 -15.85 1.88
N LEU A 478 -15.88 -16.23 2.72
CA LEU A 478 -16.86 -15.35 3.35
C LEU A 478 -16.58 -15.38 4.86
N PRO A 479 -15.65 -14.56 5.37
CA PRO A 479 -15.27 -14.61 6.77
C PRO A 479 -16.33 -13.96 7.66
N ALA A 480 -16.28 -14.24 8.96
CA ALA A 480 -17.23 -13.70 9.93
C ALA A 480 -17.30 -12.16 9.95
N PRO A 481 -16.20 -11.39 9.87
CA PRO A 481 -16.28 -9.91 9.81
C PRO A 481 -17.10 -9.36 8.64
N ASP A 482 -17.26 -10.13 7.56
CA ASP A 482 -18.08 -9.73 6.40
C ASP A 482 -19.57 -10.10 6.58
N GLY A 483 -19.90 -10.86 7.62
CA GLY A 483 -21.24 -11.36 7.90
C GLY A 483 -22.03 -10.45 8.84
N LYS A 484 -23.35 -10.41 8.64
CA LYS A 484 -24.31 -9.83 9.59
C LYS A 484 -24.64 -10.85 10.67
N ARG A 485 -24.87 -10.36 11.89
CA ARG A 485 -25.24 -11.16 13.06
C ARG A 485 -26.57 -10.70 13.64
N TYR A 486 -27.39 -11.65 14.07
CA TYR A 486 -28.72 -11.44 14.64
C TYR A 486 -28.85 -12.15 16.00
N GLY A 487 -29.74 -11.64 16.85
CA GLY A 487 -29.92 -12.18 18.21
C GLY A 487 -28.74 -11.87 19.12
N ASN A 488 -28.28 -12.87 19.87
CA ASN A 488 -27.19 -12.82 20.84
C ASN A 488 -25.81 -13.06 20.23
N VAL A 489 -25.74 -13.43 18.94
CA VAL A 489 -24.46 -13.72 18.28
C VAL A 489 -23.53 -12.51 18.39
N ALA A 490 -22.31 -12.77 18.87
CA ALA A 490 -21.25 -11.79 19.01
C ALA A 490 -20.02 -12.22 18.20
N PHE A 491 -19.07 -11.31 18.08
CA PHE A 491 -17.72 -11.65 17.67
C PHE A 491 -16.91 -12.11 18.88
N GLN A 492 -15.91 -12.96 18.69
CA GLN A 492 -14.98 -13.32 19.75
C GLN A 492 -14.17 -12.10 20.21
N GLY A 493 -13.70 -11.31 19.25
CA GLY A 493 -13.16 -9.98 19.51
C GLY A 493 -14.26 -8.93 19.65
N ASP A 494 -13.91 -7.76 20.18
CA ASP A 494 -14.89 -6.73 20.54
C ASP A 494 -15.60 -6.09 19.34
N TRP A 495 -14.99 -6.11 18.15
CA TRP A 495 -15.43 -5.28 17.01
C TRP A 495 -15.55 -6.03 15.69
N GLY A 496 -15.34 -7.35 15.64
CA GLY A 496 -15.32 -8.07 14.36
C GLY A 496 -14.17 -7.60 13.48
N TRP A 497 -12.96 -7.50 14.05
CA TRP A 497 -11.77 -7.13 13.28
C TRP A 497 -11.40 -8.22 12.26
N ALA A 498 -10.40 -7.98 11.42
CA ALA A 498 -9.83 -9.06 10.61
C ALA A 498 -9.53 -10.29 11.48
N ASN A 499 -9.79 -11.47 10.92
CA ASN A 499 -9.61 -12.76 11.59
C ASN A 499 -10.57 -13.09 12.75
N ASP A 500 -11.56 -12.27 13.07
CA ASP A 500 -12.56 -12.61 14.08
C ASP A 500 -13.46 -13.79 13.66
N TRP A 501 -14.26 -14.30 14.60
CA TRP A 501 -15.26 -15.34 14.37
C TRP A 501 -16.51 -15.11 15.22
N PHE A 502 -17.62 -15.75 14.84
CA PHE A 502 -18.88 -15.66 15.57
C PHE A 502 -18.94 -16.63 16.74
N ILE A 503 -19.53 -16.19 17.85
CA ILE A 503 -19.81 -16.96 19.06
C ILE A 503 -21.20 -16.60 19.62
N GLY A 504 -21.66 -17.33 20.65
CA GLY A 504 -22.84 -16.93 21.43
C GLY A 504 -24.19 -17.32 20.82
N PHE A 505 -24.25 -18.48 20.16
CA PHE A 505 -25.48 -19.04 19.61
C PHE A 505 -26.31 -19.72 20.71
N ALA A 506 -27.26 -19.00 21.30
CA ALA A 506 -28.05 -19.38 22.48
C ALA A 506 -29.55 -19.65 22.18
N SER A 507 -30.06 -19.28 21.02
CA SER A 507 -31.48 -19.43 20.66
C SER A 507 -31.71 -19.61 19.15
N PRO A 508 -32.92 -20.04 18.71
CA PRO A 508 -33.22 -20.17 17.27
C PRO A 508 -33.19 -18.86 16.49
N GLU A 509 -33.26 -17.71 17.17
CA GLU A 509 -33.15 -16.37 16.58
C GLU A 509 -31.70 -15.96 16.30
N ASP A 510 -30.73 -16.70 16.84
CA ASP A 510 -29.30 -16.46 16.70
C ASP A 510 -28.82 -16.97 15.35
N VAL A 511 -28.65 -16.02 14.42
CA VAL A 511 -28.38 -16.29 13.01
C VAL A 511 -27.25 -15.41 12.54
N VAL A 512 -26.39 -15.95 11.69
CA VAL A 512 -25.41 -15.20 10.90
C VAL A 512 -25.78 -15.24 9.43
N GLN A 513 -25.50 -14.17 8.72
CA GLN A 513 -25.88 -14.02 7.31
C GLN A 513 -24.79 -13.34 6.49
N TRP A 514 -24.45 -13.93 5.36
CA TRP A 514 -23.65 -13.27 4.32
C TRP A 514 -24.54 -12.86 3.16
N GLU A 515 -24.37 -11.61 2.70
CA GLU A 515 -25.07 -11.07 1.54
C GLU A 515 -24.13 -11.11 0.33
N ILE A 516 -24.55 -11.80 -0.72
CA ILE A 516 -23.75 -12.03 -1.92
C ILE A 516 -24.48 -11.51 -3.15
N ASP A 517 -23.73 -11.11 -4.17
CA ASP A 517 -24.22 -10.86 -5.51
C ASP A 517 -23.66 -11.88 -6.49
N VAL A 518 -24.53 -12.73 -7.01
CA VAL A 518 -24.15 -13.77 -7.97
C VAL A 518 -24.09 -13.11 -9.35
N VAL A 519 -22.90 -12.85 -9.87
CA VAL A 519 -22.73 -12.17 -11.17
C VAL A 519 -23.07 -13.08 -12.35
N GLU A 520 -22.83 -14.38 -12.19
CA GLU A 520 -23.10 -15.43 -13.16
C GLU A 520 -23.59 -16.71 -12.47
N ASN A 521 -24.54 -17.40 -13.12
CA ASN A 521 -25.04 -18.69 -12.64
C ASN A 521 -23.87 -19.65 -12.44
N SER A 522 -23.75 -20.21 -11.24
CA SER A 522 -22.59 -21.00 -10.86
C SER A 522 -22.99 -22.09 -9.86
N THR A 523 -22.17 -23.11 -9.74
CA THR A 523 -22.34 -24.16 -8.73
C THR A 523 -21.08 -24.21 -7.89
N TYR A 524 -21.25 -24.23 -6.57
CA TYR A 524 -20.16 -24.35 -5.61
C TYR A 524 -20.43 -25.52 -4.67
N GLU A 525 -19.37 -26.20 -4.26
CA GLU A 525 -19.37 -26.91 -3.00
C GLU A 525 -19.11 -25.91 -1.89
N VAL A 526 -19.97 -25.91 -0.87
CA VAL A 526 -19.91 -24.96 0.24
C VAL A 526 -19.38 -25.67 1.48
N PHE A 527 -18.39 -25.07 2.14
CA PHE A 527 -17.80 -25.54 3.38
C PHE A 527 -18.01 -24.50 4.47
N LEU A 528 -18.23 -24.97 5.69
CA LEU A 528 -18.30 -24.17 6.90
C LEU A 528 -17.02 -24.35 7.71
N GLN A 529 -16.34 -23.26 8.01
CA GLN A 529 -15.26 -23.25 8.99
C GLN A 529 -15.85 -23.01 10.38
N MET A 530 -15.77 -24.02 11.25
CA MET A 530 -16.34 -23.95 12.60
C MET A 530 -15.56 -24.78 13.62
N SER A 531 -15.80 -24.50 14.90
CA SER A 531 -15.35 -25.30 16.03
C SER A 531 -16.50 -25.58 16.99
N ASN A 532 -16.59 -26.81 17.51
CA ASN A 532 -17.52 -27.21 18.57
C ASN A 532 -16.99 -28.43 19.33
N GLU A 533 -17.35 -28.59 20.60
CA GLU A 533 -17.10 -29.83 21.37
C GLU A 533 -18.40 -30.62 21.58
N SER A 534 -19.51 -29.92 21.75
CA SER A 534 -20.83 -30.49 22.03
C SER A 534 -21.59 -30.80 20.74
N PRO A 535 -22.44 -31.86 20.73
CA PRO A 535 -23.32 -32.14 19.60
C PRO A 535 -24.33 -31.02 19.33
N LEU A 536 -24.59 -30.74 18.06
CA LEU A 536 -25.52 -29.68 17.63
C LEU A 536 -26.12 -29.97 16.26
N THR A 537 -27.23 -29.29 15.94
CA THR A 537 -27.85 -29.36 14.61
C THR A 537 -27.85 -27.97 13.97
N LEU A 538 -27.03 -27.82 12.92
CA LEU A 538 -26.99 -26.60 12.11
C LEU A 538 -28.20 -26.54 11.18
N LEU A 539 -28.68 -25.31 10.97
CA LEU A 539 -29.62 -24.96 9.91
C LEU A 539 -28.93 -23.98 8.96
N PHE A 540 -28.58 -24.46 7.77
CA PHE A 540 -28.00 -23.65 6.72
C PHE A 540 -29.04 -23.35 5.64
N SER A 541 -29.13 -22.09 5.20
CA SER A 541 -30.06 -21.66 4.16
C SER A 541 -29.35 -20.96 3.01
N ALA A 542 -29.60 -21.42 1.78
CA ALA A 542 -29.18 -20.79 0.54
C ALA A 542 -30.32 -20.89 -0.49
N ASN A 543 -30.58 -19.85 -1.29
CA ASN A 543 -31.71 -19.81 -2.23
C ASN A 543 -33.09 -20.12 -1.61
N ASN A 544 -33.33 -19.75 -0.35
CA ASN A 544 -34.54 -20.14 0.40
C ASN A 544 -34.72 -21.67 0.57
N GLN A 545 -33.67 -22.46 0.35
CA GLN A 545 -33.64 -23.88 0.65
C GLN A 545 -32.85 -24.09 1.94
N GLU A 546 -33.43 -24.86 2.85
CA GLU A 546 -32.81 -25.17 4.14
C GLU A 546 -32.21 -26.57 4.13
N THR A 547 -30.97 -26.67 4.59
CA THR A 547 -30.24 -27.91 4.80
C THR A 547 -29.96 -28.06 6.28
N LYS A 548 -30.32 -29.22 6.83
CA LYS A 548 -30.09 -29.59 8.23
C LYS A 548 -28.86 -30.47 8.31
N ILE A 549 -27.93 -30.13 9.18
CA ILE A 549 -26.68 -30.88 9.35
C ILE A 549 -26.51 -31.18 10.83
N GLY A 550 -26.62 -32.46 11.20
CA GLY A 550 -26.34 -32.95 12.55
C GLY A 550 -24.84 -33.20 12.73
N ILE A 551 -24.29 -32.71 13.83
CA ILE A 551 -22.88 -32.89 14.22
C ILE A 551 -22.88 -33.60 15.56
N ASP A 552 -22.46 -34.87 15.55
CA ASP A 552 -22.46 -35.72 16.75
C ASP A 552 -21.10 -35.83 17.44
N GLN A 553 -20.02 -35.37 16.79
CA GLN A 553 -18.66 -35.49 17.27
C GLN A 553 -18.00 -34.11 17.39
N PRO A 554 -17.05 -33.92 18.34
CA PRO A 554 -16.25 -32.71 18.44
C PRO A 554 -15.51 -32.41 17.13
N ASN A 555 -15.44 -31.14 16.79
CA ASN A 555 -14.75 -30.61 15.63
C ASN A 555 -13.89 -29.41 16.05
N THR A 556 -12.89 -29.64 16.90
CA THR A 556 -12.20 -28.56 17.60
C THR A 556 -11.13 -27.89 16.74
N ALA A 557 -11.14 -26.56 16.68
CA ALA A 557 -10.07 -25.79 16.04
C ALA A 557 -8.76 -25.92 16.82
N THR A 558 -7.64 -25.98 16.09
CA THR A 558 -6.31 -26.16 16.69
C THR A 558 -5.55 -24.85 16.68
N LEU A 559 -5.14 -24.37 17.87
CA LEU A 559 -4.36 -23.14 18.03
C LEU A 559 -3.03 -23.24 17.28
N ILE A 560 -2.71 -22.20 16.52
CA ILE A 560 -1.38 -21.99 15.94
C ILE A 560 -0.58 -21.11 16.93
N PRO A 561 0.56 -21.59 17.46
CA PRO A 561 1.39 -20.80 18.34
C PRO A 561 1.89 -19.51 17.68
N ASN A 562 2.02 -18.46 18.48
CA ASN A 562 2.54 -17.17 18.04
C ASN A 562 3.81 -16.79 18.82
N GLN A 563 4.49 -15.73 18.37
CA GLN A 563 5.73 -15.21 18.98
C GLN A 563 5.53 -13.77 19.50
N ASP A 564 4.42 -13.53 20.18
CA ASP A 564 4.11 -12.21 20.73
C ASP A 564 5.11 -11.78 21.80
N ARG A 565 5.57 -10.53 21.70
CA ARG A 565 6.35 -9.85 22.75
C ARG A 565 5.47 -9.12 23.74
N VAL A 566 4.23 -8.84 23.36
CA VAL A 566 3.24 -8.10 24.14
C VAL A 566 1.91 -8.81 23.99
N LEU A 567 1.11 -8.84 25.07
CA LEU A 567 -0.25 -9.36 25.01
C LEU A 567 -1.04 -8.67 23.90
N ARG A 568 -1.52 -9.46 22.93
CA ARG A 568 -2.33 -8.97 21.80
C ARG A 568 -3.74 -8.57 22.23
N GLY A 569 -4.31 -7.63 21.49
CA GLY A 569 -5.76 -7.35 21.54
C GLY A 569 -6.52 -8.07 20.42
N GLU A 570 -5.80 -8.50 19.39
CA GLU A 570 -6.27 -9.33 18.29
C GLU A 570 -6.55 -10.76 18.78
N VAL A 571 -7.39 -11.48 18.03
CA VAL A 571 -7.61 -12.90 18.30
C VAL A 571 -6.38 -13.74 17.90
N GLU A 572 -6.26 -14.92 18.49
CA GLU A 572 -5.24 -15.89 18.08
C GLU A 572 -5.59 -16.56 16.75
N GLU A 573 -4.60 -17.17 16.11
CA GLU A 573 -4.79 -17.89 14.86
C GLU A 573 -5.04 -19.39 15.11
N TYR A 574 -5.95 -19.97 14.34
CA TYR A 574 -6.33 -21.38 14.48
C TYR A 574 -6.41 -22.05 13.11
N ILE A 575 -6.11 -23.34 13.09
CA ILE A 575 -6.53 -24.24 12.01
C ILE A 575 -7.99 -24.59 12.25
N TRP A 576 -8.86 -24.09 11.39
CA TRP A 576 -10.30 -24.31 11.46
C TRP A 576 -10.69 -25.55 10.65
N PRO A 577 -11.39 -26.52 11.25
CA PRO A 577 -11.95 -27.63 10.50
C PRO A 577 -13.02 -27.14 9.51
N GLU A 578 -13.07 -27.80 8.35
CA GLU A 578 -14.00 -27.50 7.26
C GLU A 578 -15.09 -28.58 7.17
N LEU A 579 -16.34 -28.20 7.40
CA LEU A 579 -17.51 -29.07 7.30
C LEU A 579 -18.22 -28.84 5.97
N PRO A 580 -18.36 -29.85 5.09
CA PRO A 580 -19.10 -29.69 3.85
C PRO A 580 -20.60 -29.51 4.13
N LEU A 581 -21.18 -28.44 3.59
CA LEU A 581 -22.61 -28.14 3.61
C LEU A 581 -23.33 -28.65 2.35
N GLY A 582 -22.58 -29.05 1.32
CA GLY A 582 -23.07 -29.65 0.09
C GLY A 582 -22.90 -28.79 -1.15
N LYS A 583 -23.35 -29.31 -2.30
CA LYS A 583 -23.30 -28.64 -3.59
C LYS A 583 -24.53 -27.76 -3.80
N ILE A 584 -24.31 -26.49 -4.11
CA ILE A 584 -25.35 -25.48 -4.22
C ILE A 584 -25.23 -24.77 -5.56
N LYS A 585 -26.37 -24.69 -6.26
CA LYS A 585 -26.50 -23.90 -7.47
C LYS A 585 -26.93 -22.48 -7.10
N PHE A 586 -26.13 -21.50 -7.48
CA PHE A 586 -26.40 -20.09 -7.31
C PHE A 586 -26.93 -19.51 -8.63
N GLU A 587 -28.08 -18.84 -8.54
CA GLU A 587 -28.70 -18.13 -9.65
C GLU A 587 -28.32 -16.66 -9.60
N LYS A 588 -28.12 -16.06 -10.77
CA LYS A 588 -27.71 -14.66 -10.93
C LYS A 588 -28.59 -13.71 -10.11
N GLY A 589 -27.95 -12.78 -9.39
CA GLY A 589 -28.57 -11.76 -8.57
C GLY A 589 -28.24 -11.87 -7.09
N LYS A 590 -28.86 -10.98 -6.30
CA LYS A 590 -28.62 -10.88 -4.86
C LYS A 590 -29.19 -12.07 -4.10
N GLN A 591 -28.38 -12.63 -3.22
CA GLN A 591 -28.78 -13.75 -2.36
C GLN A 591 -28.26 -13.60 -0.94
N ASN A 592 -28.90 -14.33 -0.02
CA ASN A 592 -28.49 -14.43 1.37
C ASN A 592 -28.12 -15.87 1.70
N LEU A 593 -26.96 -16.04 2.32
CA LEU A 593 -26.54 -17.28 2.95
C LEU A 593 -26.74 -17.13 4.45
N LYS A 594 -27.56 -17.99 5.07
CA LYS A 594 -27.85 -17.92 6.50
C LYS A 594 -27.39 -19.18 7.21
N LEU A 595 -26.90 -19.03 8.43
CA LEU A 595 -26.55 -20.14 9.30
C LEU A 595 -27.05 -19.85 10.72
N GLY A 596 -27.70 -20.82 11.32
CA GLY A 596 -28.15 -20.79 12.72
C GLY A 596 -28.26 -22.19 13.30
N LEU A 597 -28.89 -22.31 14.46
CA LEU A 597 -29.08 -23.58 15.17
C LEU A 597 -30.57 -23.96 15.27
N LEU A 598 -30.87 -25.24 15.00
CA LEU A 598 -32.22 -25.77 15.09
C LEU A 598 -32.60 -26.19 16.51
N GLU A 599 -31.67 -26.87 17.19
CA GLU A 599 -31.80 -27.42 18.54
C GLU A 599 -30.40 -27.62 19.12
N ASN A 600 -30.30 -27.66 20.45
CA ASN A 600 -29.05 -27.69 21.21
C ASN A 600 -28.16 -26.46 20.93
N TYR A 601 -28.03 -25.59 21.93
CA TYR A 601 -27.34 -24.31 21.83
C TYR A 601 -26.10 -24.35 22.73
N PRO A 602 -25.00 -24.98 22.28
CA PRO A 602 -23.83 -25.09 23.12
C PRO A 602 -23.03 -23.78 23.11
N ASP A 603 -22.52 -23.40 24.27
CA ASP A 603 -21.69 -22.20 24.43
C ASP A 603 -20.31 -22.31 23.75
N ASP A 604 -19.94 -23.52 23.28
CA ASP A 604 -18.64 -23.84 22.68
C ASP A 604 -18.61 -23.68 21.14
N LEU A 605 -19.72 -23.30 20.51
CA LEU A 605 -19.79 -23.11 19.06
C LEU A 605 -19.08 -21.81 18.64
N SER A 606 -18.11 -21.96 17.76
CA SER A 606 -17.44 -20.87 17.05
C SER A 606 -17.58 -21.04 15.53
N ILE A 607 -17.96 -19.98 14.81
CA ILE A 607 -18.10 -19.99 13.34
C ILE A 607 -17.18 -18.94 12.72
N LYS A 608 -16.18 -19.41 11.97
CA LYS A 608 -15.16 -18.57 11.34
C LYS A 608 -15.62 -17.97 10.01
N GLY A 609 -16.40 -18.72 9.22
CA GLY A 609 -16.84 -18.28 7.91
C GLY A 609 -17.27 -19.42 7.00
N LEU A 610 -17.60 -19.07 5.75
CA LEU A 610 -17.90 -20.02 4.69
C LEU A 610 -16.82 -20.00 3.61
N ILE A 611 -16.56 -21.14 2.99
CA ILE A 611 -15.75 -21.26 1.76
C ILE A 611 -16.66 -21.78 0.66
N LEU A 612 -16.66 -21.08 -0.47
CA LEU A 612 -17.33 -21.50 -1.70
C LEU A 612 -16.25 -21.95 -2.66
N MET A 613 -16.25 -23.22 -3.04
CA MET A 613 -15.27 -23.80 -3.96
C MET A 613 -15.97 -24.33 -5.21
N LYS A 614 -15.53 -23.89 -6.40
CA LYS A 614 -16.01 -24.46 -7.65
C LYS A 614 -15.59 -25.93 -7.69
N PRO A 615 -16.50 -26.85 -8.08
CA PRO A 615 -16.13 -28.24 -8.28
C PRO A 615 -14.97 -28.34 -9.26
N THR A 616 -13.94 -29.09 -8.89
CA THR A 616 -12.92 -29.52 -9.84
C THR A 616 -13.56 -30.56 -10.76
N ASP A 617 -13.54 -30.30 -12.07
CA ASP A 617 -14.02 -31.24 -13.10
C ASP A 617 -13.13 -32.48 -13.21
#